data_AF-A0A179I1H2-F1
#
_entry.id   AF-A0A179I1H2-F1
#
_cell.length_a   1.000
_cell.length_b   1.000
_cell.length_c   1.000
_cell.angle_alpha   90.00
_cell.angle_beta   90.00
_cell.angle_gamma   90.00
#
_symmetry.space_group_name_H-M   'P 1'
#
loop_
_entity.id
_entity.type
_entity.pdbx_description
1 polymer ?
#
loop_
_entity_poly.entity_id
_entity_poly.type
_entity_poly.pdbx_seq_one_letter_code
_entity_poly.pdbx_strand_id
1 'polypeptide(L)'
;MKAAAATVTALLSASATAQYVLMDFEKRPQSKLQRRASSVQADISNLRQDGGYFVDVSVGTPGQKFSLQLDTGSSDAKSDTLTRPGESNGCSKGSFTSSKSSTFQAFDEGTFQIQYVDKSSAKGSYFLDSFQLGGVTIKNLTMGLAEETDVPFGLVGIGYKGNEASLQTVRDTYPNLPIAMQTSGNIKTVAYSLWLNDLDASKGNLLFGAIDTEKYQGDLARLDLLPSGGTTGQVVEFNVPLTSVSGYSSSGSDSFSSSSFPITALLDSGTTLSYLPQDITQQIWNEVGAAYSQGLGVAVVPCTYATSKGYFSFGFGGSQGPRINVTMDELVLEQAGVTISTGRHKNTPACTFGIQAQPASSDGSVSSYLLGDSFMRSAYVVYDLENNQVAIAPTNFNASASNVVPFPSKGATIPSSTPVPGANTTTSGGGSSGTPGYDASSGFQSQSGESGAAAIGLSALGLVAISMSTFFTVIATLT
;
A
#
# COMPACT_ATOMS: atom_id res chain seq x y z
N MET A 1 72.67 -0.57 54.05
CA MET A 1 71.90 -0.44 55.31
C MET A 1 70.45 -0.16 54.91
N LYS A 2 69.53 -1.14 55.05
CA LYS A 2 68.33 -1.13 55.96
C LYS A 2 67.46 0.14 55.82
N ALA A 3 66.13 0.14 55.71
CA ALA A 3 65.03 -0.82 55.68
C ALA A 3 63.74 -0.03 55.26
N ALA A 4 62.83 -0.60 54.46
CA ALA A 4 61.48 -1.07 54.81
C ALA A 4 60.33 -0.03 55.03
N ALA A 5 59.27 -0.24 54.23
CA ALA A 5 57.82 -0.15 54.48
C ALA A 5 57.13 1.19 54.87
N ALA A 6 56.09 1.57 54.12
CA ALA A 6 54.69 1.62 54.60
C ALA A 6 53.73 2.13 53.50
N THR A 7 52.64 1.37 53.30
CA THR A 7 51.48 1.70 52.47
C THR A 7 50.45 2.43 53.34
N VAL A 8 49.84 3.52 52.87
CA VAL A 8 48.57 4.07 53.40
C VAL A 8 47.69 4.54 52.24
N THR A 9 46.43 4.19 52.33
CA THR A 9 45.36 4.25 51.33
C THR A 9 44.57 5.56 51.38
N ALA A 10 43.97 5.90 50.23
CA ALA A 10 42.59 6.36 50.03
C ALA A 10 42.30 7.84 49.69
N LEU A 11 41.31 7.92 48.79
CA LEU A 11 40.36 9.00 48.45
C LEU A 11 40.79 10.02 47.40
N LEU A 12 40.34 9.77 46.16
CA LEU A 12 40.02 10.82 45.20
C LEU A 12 38.63 10.53 44.61
N SER A 13 37.69 11.38 45.00
CA SER A 13 36.35 11.54 44.45
C SER A 13 36.42 12.01 43.00
N ALA A 14 35.80 11.28 42.08
CA ALA A 14 35.60 11.71 40.71
C ALA A 14 34.25 12.44 40.59
N SER A 15 34.31 13.74 40.29
CA SER A 15 33.17 14.52 39.81
C SER A 15 33.29 14.62 38.30
N ALA A 16 32.39 13.95 37.58
CA ALA A 16 32.28 14.05 36.12
C ALA A 16 31.37 15.23 35.76
N THR A 17 31.89 16.20 35.02
CA THR A 17 31.08 17.15 34.25
C THR A 17 31.30 16.88 32.77
N ALA A 18 30.24 16.42 32.11
CA ALA A 18 30.20 16.21 30.68
C ALA A 18 30.28 17.54 29.92
N GLN A 19 31.13 17.61 28.91
CA GLN A 19 31.05 18.56 27.81
C GLN A 19 30.99 17.75 26.52
N TYR A 20 29.87 17.87 25.82
CA TYR A 20 29.62 17.26 24.52
C TYR A 20 30.36 18.04 23.43
N VAL A 21 31.09 17.33 22.58
CA VAL A 21 31.60 17.84 21.30
C VAL A 21 30.63 17.40 20.22
N LEU A 22 29.93 18.36 19.62
CA LEU A 22 29.24 18.20 18.35
C LEU A 22 30.28 17.92 17.27
N MET A 23 30.20 16.76 16.61
CA MET A 23 30.89 16.55 15.34
C MET A 23 29.86 16.19 14.27
N ASP A 24 29.70 17.14 13.37
CA ASP A 24 29.01 17.04 12.09
C ASP A 24 29.82 16.11 11.17
N PHE A 25 29.19 15.12 10.56
CA PHE A 25 29.81 14.28 9.53
C PHE A 25 28.85 14.05 8.37
N GLU A 26 29.01 14.88 7.34
CA GLU A 26 28.63 14.53 5.97
C GLU A 26 29.49 13.38 5.41
N LYS A 27 28.86 12.65 4.49
CA LYS A 27 29.25 11.39 3.82
C LYS A 27 30.75 11.21 3.49
N ARG A 28 31.26 10.01 3.79
CA ARG A 28 32.22 9.27 2.94
C ARG A 28 31.83 7.79 2.80
N PRO A 29 32.06 7.17 1.63
CA PRO A 29 31.61 5.81 1.33
C PRO A 29 32.48 4.78 2.05
N GLN A 30 31.87 3.87 2.79
CA GLN A 30 32.57 2.71 3.35
C GLN A 30 32.25 1.48 2.52
N SER A 31 33.21 1.05 1.70
CA SER A 31 33.34 -0.36 1.30
C SER A 31 33.79 -1.15 2.52
N LYS A 32 32.85 -1.48 3.40
CA LYS A 32 33.02 -2.59 4.35
C LYS A 32 32.66 -3.87 3.61
N LEU A 33 33.52 -4.90 3.72
CA LEU A 33 33.16 -6.27 3.38
C LEU A 33 31.85 -6.62 4.09
N GLN A 34 30.74 -6.57 3.35
CA GLN A 34 29.44 -6.95 3.89
C GLN A 34 29.48 -8.45 4.14
N ARG A 35 29.22 -8.87 5.38
CA ARG A 35 28.68 -10.20 5.67
C ARG A 35 27.58 -10.43 4.63
N ARG A 36 27.65 -11.52 3.83
CA ARG A 36 26.69 -11.78 2.72
C ARG A 36 25.30 -11.33 3.17
N ALA A 37 24.81 -10.24 2.58
CA ALA A 37 23.53 -9.68 2.97
C ALA A 37 22.49 -10.79 2.79
N SER A 38 21.72 -11.08 3.84
CA SER A 38 20.64 -12.06 3.78
C SER A 38 19.31 -11.42 3.38
N SER A 39 19.35 -10.12 3.07
CA SER A 39 18.23 -9.28 2.71
C SER A 39 18.70 -8.12 1.84
N VAL A 40 17.80 -7.57 1.03
CA VAL A 40 18.05 -6.41 0.18
C VAL A 40 16.96 -5.39 0.45
N GLN A 41 17.35 -4.15 0.76
CA GLN A 41 16.42 -3.06 1.04
C GLN A 41 16.44 -2.06 -0.11
N ALA A 42 15.26 -1.63 -0.56
CA ALA A 42 15.07 -0.52 -1.48
C ALA A 42 14.09 0.49 -0.88
N ASP A 43 14.41 1.77 -1.01
CA ASP A 43 13.43 2.83 -0.79
C ASP A 43 12.43 2.82 -1.97
N ILE A 44 11.16 3.04 -1.66
CA ILE A 44 10.12 3.28 -2.67
C ILE A 44 9.63 4.71 -2.52
N SER A 45 9.55 5.43 -3.62
CA SER A 45 9.08 6.82 -3.65
C SER A 45 7.58 6.86 -3.91
N ASN A 46 6.84 7.57 -3.08
CA ASN A 46 5.41 7.81 -3.26
C ASN A 46 5.21 8.97 -4.25
N LEU A 47 4.82 8.66 -5.48
CA LEU A 47 4.59 9.66 -6.52
C LEU A 47 3.08 9.83 -6.75
N ARG A 48 2.42 10.52 -5.81
CA ARG A 48 0.96 10.72 -5.80
C ARG A 48 0.37 11.20 -7.14
N GLN A 49 1.07 12.10 -7.83
CA GLN A 49 0.62 12.66 -9.11
C GLN A 49 0.70 11.65 -10.26
N ASP A 50 1.59 10.66 -10.14
CA ASP A 50 1.73 9.54 -11.08
C ASP A 50 0.90 8.32 -10.63
N GLY A 51 0.24 8.40 -9.47
CA GLY A 51 -0.69 7.37 -8.99
C GLY A 51 -0.04 6.09 -8.48
N GLY A 52 1.20 6.11 -7.97
CA GLY A 52 1.79 4.87 -7.44
C GLY A 52 3.14 5.03 -6.74
N TYR A 53 3.71 3.88 -6.38
CA TYR A 53 5.02 3.75 -5.74
C TYR A 53 6.09 3.32 -6.73
N PHE A 54 7.25 3.98 -6.67
CA PHE A 54 8.32 3.80 -7.65
C PHE A 54 9.64 3.42 -7.00
N VAL A 55 10.40 2.53 -7.63
CA VAL A 55 11.78 2.21 -7.26
C VAL A 55 12.76 2.83 -8.24
N ASP A 56 13.87 3.35 -7.73
CA ASP A 56 15.00 3.76 -8.56
C ASP A 56 15.87 2.54 -8.90
N VAL A 57 16.14 2.36 -10.19
CA VAL A 57 16.93 1.24 -10.70
C VAL A 57 18.07 1.73 -11.58
N SER A 58 19.03 0.83 -11.84
CA SER A 58 20.02 1.05 -12.88
C SER A 58 20.18 -0.18 -13.76
N VAL A 59 20.07 -0.01 -15.07
CA VAL A 59 20.15 -1.10 -16.05
C VAL A 59 21.29 -0.88 -17.04
N GLY A 60 22.05 -1.93 -17.34
CA GLY A 60 23.13 -1.91 -18.32
C GLY A 60 24.52 -1.64 -17.77
N THR A 61 25.49 -1.63 -18.70
CA THR A 61 26.90 -1.31 -18.43
C THR A 61 27.43 -0.28 -19.43
N PRO A 62 27.73 0.98 -19.04
CA PRO A 62 27.50 1.56 -17.72
C PRO A 62 26.00 1.65 -17.38
N GLY A 63 25.68 1.66 -16.08
CA GLY A 63 24.30 1.67 -15.61
C GLY A 63 23.54 2.94 -15.99
N GLN A 64 22.42 2.77 -16.69
CA GLN A 64 21.45 3.81 -17.05
C GLN A 64 20.40 3.87 -15.94
N LYS A 65 20.13 5.05 -15.38
CA LYS A 65 19.23 5.22 -14.22
C LYS A 65 17.86 5.71 -14.66
N PHE A 66 16.83 5.11 -14.10
CA PHE A 66 15.43 5.50 -14.27
C PHE A 66 14.60 4.92 -13.12
N SER A 67 13.34 5.33 -13.01
CA SER A 67 12.42 4.84 -11.98
C SER A 67 11.37 3.94 -12.62
N LEU A 68 11.00 2.86 -11.93
CA LEU A 68 9.98 1.90 -12.35
C LEU A 68 8.88 1.83 -11.29
N GLN A 69 7.62 1.73 -11.72
CA GLN A 69 6.51 1.47 -10.81
C GLN A 69 6.68 0.09 -10.18
N LEU A 70 6.54 0.00 -8.86
CA LEU A 70 6.55 -1.25 -8.13
C LEU A 70 5.19 -1.94 -8.26
N ASP A 71 5.17 -3.18 -8.73
CA ASP A 71 3.92 -3.88 -9.00
C ASP A 71 3.97 -5.31 -8.43
N THR A 72 3.12 -5.60 -7.45
CA THR A 72 2.92 -6.96 -6.91
C THR A 72 1.85 -7.75 -7.67
N GLY A 73 1.00 -7.08 -8.46
CA GLY A 73 -0.02 -7.70 -9.31
C GLY A 73 0.53 -8.30 -10.60
N SER A 74 1.71 -7.86 -11.06
CA SER A 74 2.41 -8.43 -12.23
C SER A 74 3.76 -9.06 -11.88
N SER A 75 4.38 -9.74 -12.87
CA SER A 75 5.57 -10.58 -12.65
C SER A 75 6.74 -10.28 -13.57
N ASP A 76 6.59 -9.34 -14.51
CA ASP A 76 7.60 -8.97 -15.49
C ASP A 76 8.28 -7.64 -15.09
N ALA A 77 9.61 -7.57 -15.23
CA ALA A 77 10.34 -6.31 -15.15
C ALA A 77 10.44 -5.68 -16.55
N LYS A 78 9.90 -4.47 -16.72
CA LYS A 78 9.80 -3.78 -17.99
C LYS A 78 10.54 -2.44 -17.93
N SER A 79 11.52 -2.25 -18.80
CA SER A 79 12.13 -0.94 -19.05
C SER A 79 11.59 -0.35 -20.35
N ASP A 80 11.24 0.94 -20.33
CA ASP A 80 10.80 1.63 -21.53
C ASP A 80 12.01 2.12 -22.34
N THR A 81 12.07 1.74 -23.61
CA THR A 81 12.97 2.35 -24.59
C THR A 81 12.25 3.48 -25.30
N LEU A 82 12.48 4.70 -24.82
CA LEU A 82 12.44 5.93 -25.63
C LEU A 82 11.13 6.30 -26.34
N THR A 83 10.66 7.51 -25.97
CA THR A 83 9.82 8.42 -26.78
C THR A 83 8.58 7.80 -27.41
N ARG A 84 7.45 7.96 -26.71
CA ARG A 84 6.13 7.98 -27.34
C ARG A 84 6.19 8.83 -28.62
N PRO A 85 5.53 8.42 -29.72
CA PRO A 85 5.36 9.28 -30.89
C PRO A 85 4.76 10.63 -30.46
N GLY A 86 5.57 11.69 -30.47
CA GLY A 86 5.16 13.05 -30.06
C GLY A 86 5.86 13.61 -28.82
N GLU A 87 6.61 12.82 -28.05
CA GLU A 87 7.42 13.32 -26.93
C GLU A 87 8.90 13.35 -27.31
N SER A 88 9.48 14.54 -27.38
CA SER A 88 10.87 14.76 -27.80
C SER A 88 11.93 14.40 -26.76
N ASN A 89 11.55 14.02 -25.53
CA ASN A 89 12.44 13.90 -24.37
C ASN A 89 12.44 12.54 -23.62
N GLY A 90 11.86 11.48 -24.17
CA GLY A 90 11.77 10.16 -23.52
C GLY A 90 10.62 10.06 -22.50
N CYS A 91 10.49 8.92 -21.80
CA CYS A 91 9.46 8.76 -20.76
C CYS A 91 9.78 9.65 -19.54
N SER A 92 8.75 10.13 -18.84
CA SER A 92 8.88 11.09 -17.72
C SER A 92 9.73 10.58 -16.55
N LYS A 93 9.90 9.25 -16.42
CA LYS A 93 10.69 8.58 -15.38
C LYS A 93 12.04 8.05 -15.85
N GLY A 94 12.48 8.49 -17.03
CA GLY A 94 13.70 8.03 -17.70
C GLY A 94 13.44 6.85 -18.64
N SER A 95 14.46 6.49 -19.41
CA SER A 95 14.39 5.43 -20.40
C SER A 95 15.70 4.64 -20.46
N PHE A 96 15.60 3.43 -21.00
CA PHE A 96 16.75 2.60 -21.33
C PHE A 96 17.14 2.78 -22.81
N THR A 97 18.43 2.74 -23.12
CA THR A 97 18.95 2.72 -24.50
C THR A 97 19.87 1.52 -24.66
N SER A 98 19.43 0.50 -25.38
CA SER A 98 20.18 -0.77 -25.57
C SER A 98 21.59 -0.55 -26.12
N SER A 99 21.76 0.33 -27.11
CA SER A 99 23.06 0.63 -27.74
C SER A 99 24.08 1.30 -26.81
N LYS A 100 23.66 1.77 -25.62
CA LYS A 100 24.54 2.36 -24.60
C LYS A 100 24.99 1.37 -23.52
N SER A 101 24.54 0.11 -23.60
CA SER A 101 24.95 -0.95 -22.66
C SER A 101 25.84 -1.98 -23.35
N SER A 102 27.05 -2.18 -22.84
CA SER A 102 27.98 -3.21 -23.33
C SER A 102 27.62 -4.62 -22.87
N THR A 103 26.64 -4.76 -21.97
CA THR A 103 26.13 -6.05 -21.45
C THR A 103 24.73 -6.38 -21.94
N PHE A 104 24.17 -5.54 -22.82
CA PHE A 104 22.89 -5.82 -23.47
C PHE A 104 22.99 -7.07 -24.34
N GLN A 105 22.05 -7.99 -24.14
CA GLN A 105 21.88 -9.16 -24.97
C GLN A 105 20.40 -9.29 -25.35
N ALA A 106 20.10 -9.18 -26.64
CA ALA A 106 18.77 -9.53 -27.14
C ALA A 106 18.49 -11.01 -26.85
N PHE A 107 17.30 -11.30 -26.33
CA PHE A 107 16.90 -12.65 -25.93
C PHE A 107 15.77 -13.17 -26.83
N ASP A 108 14.77 -12.34 -27.13
CA ASP A 108 13.69 -12.68 -28.05
C ASP A 108 13.02 -11.42 -28.63
N GLU A 109 13.08 -11.23 -29.95
CA GLU A 109 12.68 -9.99 -30.62
C GLU A 109 11.18 -9.98 -30.95
N GLY A 110 10.48 -8.91 -30.57
CA GLY A 110 9.07 -8.70 -30.92
C GLY A 110 8.05 -9.58 -30.17
N THR A 111 8.48 -10.37 -29.18
CA THR A 111 7.62 -11.30 -28.44
C THR A 111 7.19 -10.81 -27.05
N PHE A 112 7.73 -9.70 -26.57
CA PHE A 112 7.24 -9.08 -25.34
C PHE A 112 5.92 -8.38 -25.63
N GLN A 113 4.87 -8.80 -24.94
CA GLN A 113 3.56 -8.14 -24.98
C GLN A 113 2.88 -8.29 -23.63
N ILE A 114 2.40 -7.18 -23.08
CA ILE A 114 1.64 -7.14 -21.84
C ILE A 114 0.43 -6.21 -22.00
N GLN A 115 -0.69 -6.58 -21.39
CA GLN A 115 -1.90 -5.78 -21.32
C GLN A 115 -2.42 -5.78 -19.89
N TYR A 116 -2.75 -4.59 -19.38
CA TYR A 116 -3.27 -4.40 -18.02
C TYR A 116 -4.80 -4.37 -18.01
N VAL A 117 -5.38 -4.45 -16.81
CA VAL A 117 -6.83 -4.46 -16.59
C VAL A 117 -7.49 -3.17 -17.10
N ASP A 118 -6.79 -2.03 -17.01
CA ASP A 118 -7.25 -0.74 -17.54
C ASP A 118 -7.18 -0.63 -19.08
N LYS A 119 -6.76 -1.73 -19.75
CA LYS A 119 -6.55 -1.90 -21.19
C LYS A 119 -5.31 -1.22 -21.77
N SER A 120 -4.52 -0.54 -20.93
CA SER A 120 -3.19 -0.09 -21.35
C SER A 120 -2.31 -1.29 -21.69
N SER A 121 -1.28 -1.06 -22.51
CA SER A 121 -0.44 -2.13 -23.03
C SER A 121 0.97 -1.68 -23.36
N ALA A 122 1.85 -2.67 -23.48
CA ALA A 122 3.17 -2.49 -24.02
C ALA A 122 3.58 -3.67 -24.90
N LYS A 123 4.36 -3.38 -25.93
CA LYS A 123 4.92 -4.35 -26.87
C LYS A 123 6.38 -4.06 -27.15
N GLY A 124 7.14 -5.09 -27.46
CA GLY A 124 8.52 -4.99 -27.91
C GLY A 124 9.25 -6.33 -27.76
N SER A 125 10.44 -6.30 -27.18
CA SER A 125 11.36 -7.44 -27.18
C SER A 125 11.80 -7.85 -25.77
N TYR A 126 12.06 -9.14 -25.53
CA TYR A 126 12.77 -9.55 -24.32
C TYR A 126 14.29 -9.39 -24.51
N PHE A 127 14.96 -8.97 -23.45
CA PHE A 127 16.42 -8.85 -23.41
C PHE A 127 16.98 -9.25 -22.04
N LEU A 128 18.28 -9.52 -22.02
CA LEU A 128 19.06 -9.78 -20.83
C LEU A 128 20.04 -8.62 -20.63
N ASP A 129 20.14 -8.13 -19.40
CA ASP A 129 21.20 -7.17 -19.03
C ASP A 129 21.47 -7.21 -17.51
N SER A 130 22.41 -6.40 -17.04
CA SER A 130 22.64 -6.14 -15.62
C SER A 130 21.57 -5.21 -15.08
N PHE A 131 20.92 -5.60 -13.99
CA PHE A 131 19.90 -4.83 -13.28
C PHE A 131 20.34 -4.54 -11.85
N GLN A 132 20.20 -3.30 -11.40
CA GLN A 132 20.62 -2.85 -10.08
C GLN A 132 19.45 -2.24 -9.32
N LEU A 133 19.24 -2.72 -8.09
CA LEU A 133 18.23 -2.23 -7.15
C LEU A 133 18.76 -2.44 -5.72
N GLY A 134 18.49 -1.51 -4.80
CA GLY A 134 18.84 -1.71 -3.38
C GLY A 134 20.33 -1.97 -3.11
N GLY A 135 21.21 -1.46 -3.98
CA GLY A 135 22.66 -1.66 -3.88
C GLY A 135 23.17 -3.03 -4.33
N VAL A 136 22.31 -3.94 -4.81
CA VAL A 136 22.71 -5.21 -5.43
C VAL A 136 22.65 -5.15 -6.95
N THR A 137 23.47 -5.95 -7.62
CA THR A 137 23.47 -6.11 -9.08
C THR A 137 23.14 -7.55 -9.43
N ILE A 138 22.04 -7.73 -10.16
CA ILE A 138 21.63 -9.00 -10.76
C ILE A 138 22.11 -8.99 -12.21
N LYS A 139 22.95 -9.96 -12.56
CA LYS A 139 23.46 -10.10 -13.93
C LYS A 139 22.52 -10.97 -14.75
N ASN A 140 22.40 -10.66 -16.04
CA ASN A 140 21.59 -11.41 -17.00
C ASN A 140 20.14 -11.57 -16.52
N LEU A 141 19.54 -10.50 -15.99
CA LEU A 141 18.12 -10.50 -15.66
C LEU A 141 17.33 -10.36 -16.96
N THR A 142 16.34 -11.23 -17.19
CA THR A 142 15.40 -11.09 -18.30
C THR A 142 14.45 -9.93 -18.02
N MET A 143 14.29 -9.04 -18.99
CA MET A 143 13.44 -7.87 -18.92
C MET A 143 12.70 -7.66 -20.25
N GLY A 144 11.53 -7.03 -20.18
CA GLY A 144 10.81 -6.52 -21.34
C GLY A 144 11.33 -5.15 -21.76
N LEU A 145 11.68 -5.02 -23.03
CA LEU A 145 11.99 -3.76 -23.69
C LEU A 145 10.74 -3.28 -24.42
N ALA A 146 10.07 -2.26 -23.89
CA ALA A 146 8.90 -1.71 -24.57
C ALA A 146 9.29 -0.70 -25.64
N GLU A 147 8.98 -1.07 -26.87
CA GLU A 147 9.20 -0.28 -28.09
C GLU A 147 7.91 0.48 -28.48
N GLU A 148 6.74 -0.07 -28.12
CA GLU A 148 5.43 0.56 -28.28
C GLU A 148 4.67 0.47 -26.95
N THR A 149 4.22 1.60 -26.39
CA THR A 149 3.43 1.59 -25.15
C THR A 149 2.57 2.85 -25.00
N ASP A 150 1.39 2.69 -24.43
CA ASP A 150 0.53 3.77 -23.93
C ASP A 150 0.62 3.91 -22.40
N VAL A 151 1.50 3.18 -21.74
CA VAL A 151 1.84 3.36 -20.33
C VAL A 151 2.93 4.45 -20.21
N PRO A 152 2.79 5.46 -19.32
CA PRO A 152 3.71 6.59 -19.25
C PRO A 152 5.07 6.28 -18.60
N PHE A 153 5.22 5.12 -17.96
CA PHE A 153 6.44 4.69 -17.27
C PHE A 153 6.60 3.16 -17.30
N GLY A 154 7.83 2.70 -17.04
CA GLY A 154 8.13 1.28 -16.87
C GLY A 154 7.70 0.76 -15.50
N LEU A 155 7.70 -0.56 -15.34
CA LEU A 155 7.34 -1.24 -14.09
C LEU A 155 8.33 -2.33 -13.73
N VAL A 156 8.28 -2.76 -12.47
CA VAL A 156 8.94 -3.94 -11.97
C VAL A 156 7.92 -4.84 -11.28
N GLY A 157 7.45 -5.84 -12.02
CA GLY A 157 6.66 -6.94 -11.49
C GLY A 157 7.49 -7.80 -10.55
N ILE A 158 6.98 -8.01 -9.33
CA ILE A 158 7.59 -8.86 -8.30
C ILE A 158 6.65 -9.98 -7.83
N GLY A 159 5.67 -10.33 -8.67
CA GLY A 159 4.76 -11.45 -8.51
C GLY A 159 5.37 -12.82 -8.81
N TYR A 160 4.50 -13.82 -8.94
CA TYR A 160 4.87 -15.20 -9.24
C TYR A 160 5.30 -15.37 -10.70
N LYS A 161 6.35 -16.15 -10.95
CA LYS A 161 6.71 -16.53 -12.34
C LYS A 161 5.56 -17.19 -13.13
N GLY A 162 4.60 -17.80 -12.45
CA GLY A 162 3.40 -18.38 -13.06
C GLY A 162 2.41 -17.35 -13.62
N ASN A 163 2.65 -16.06 -13.39
CA ASN A 163 1.90 -14.93 -13.89
C ASN A 163 2.77 -14.00 -14.76
N GLU A 164 3.85 -14.52 -15.34
CA GLU A 164 4.66 -13.81 -16.35
C GLU A 164 3.91 -13.73 -17.68
N ALA A 165 3.95 -12.55 -18.32
CA ALA A 165 3.34 -12.33 -19.63
C ALA A 165 3.95 -13.24 -20.72
N SER A 166 5.19 -13.69 -20.54
CA SER A 166 5.88 -14.64 -21.42
C SER A 166 5.11 -15.96 -21.60
N LEU A 167 4.30 -16.38 -20.62
CA LEU A 167 3.48 -17.58 -20.75
C LEU A 167 2.43 -17.46 -21.86
N GLN A 168 1.95 -16.24 -22.13
CA GLN A 168 0.97 -15.96 -23.18
C GLN A 168 1.62 -15.79 -24.56
N THR A 169 2.88 -15.34 -24.61
CA THR A 169 3.56 -15.02 -25.88
C THR A 169 4.52 -16.12 -26.34
N VAL A 170 5.43 -16.55 -25.46
CA VAL A 170 6.51 -17.52 -25.76
C VAL A 170 6.28 -18.89 -25.12
N ARG A 171 5.27 -19.02 -24.24
CA ARG A 171 4.90 -20.27 -23.52
C ARG A 171 6.03 -20.84 -22.66
N ASP A 172 6.84 -19.97 -22.07
CA ASP A 172 7.90 -20.32 -21.13
C ASP A 172 7.98 -19.30 -19.98
N THR A 173 8.65 -19.68 -18.89
CA THR A 173 8.92 -18.83 -17.73
C THR A 173 10.40 -18.53 -17.61
N TYR A 174 10.75 -17.44 -16.93
CA TYR A 174 12.13 -17.09 -16.61
C TYR A 174 12.30 -16.80 -15.11
N PRO A 175 13.54 -16.66 -14.61
CA PRO A 175 13.76 -16.18 -13.25
C PRO A 175 13.49 -14.67 -13.16
N ASN A 176 12.26 -14.28 -12.82
CA ASN A 176 11.94 -12.89 -12.49
C ASN A 176 12.72 -12.38 -11.27
N LEU A 177 12.62 -11.07 -10.97
CA LEU A 177 13.52 -10.39 -10.04
C LEU A 177 13.63 -11.07 -8.65
N PRO A 178 12.54 -11.42 -7.92
CA PRO A 178 12.67 -12.12 -6.64
C PRO A 178 13.39 -13.47 -6.73
N ILE A 179 13.12 -14.25 -7.78
CA ILE A 179 13.77 -15.56 -8.01
C ILE A 179 15.24 -15.38 -8.36
N ALA A 180 15.56 -14.38 -9.20
CA ALA A 180 16.93 -14.06 -9.58
C ALA A 180 17.75 -13.57 -8.37
N MET A 181 17.15 -12.80 -7.45
CA MET A 181 17.78 -12.40 -6.19
C MET A 181 18.08 -13.60 -5.28
N GLN A 182 17.17 -14.59 -5.19
CA GLN A 182 17.44 -15.82 -4.44
C GLN A 182 18.59 -16.61 -5.09
N THR A 183 18.50 -16.81 -6.41
CA THR A 183 19.43 -17.66 -7.17
C THR A 183 20.86 -17.11 -7.16
N SER A 184 21.00 -15.78 -7.16
CA SER A 184 22.29 -15.08 -7.02
C SER A 184 22.80 -15.01 -5.58
N GLY A 185 22.03 -15.51 -4.61
CA GLY A 185 22.40 -15.59 -3.20
C GLY A 185 22.28 -14.27 -2.44
N ASN A 186 21.54 -13.29 -2.96
CA ASN A 186 21.26 -12.02 -2.29
C ASN A 186 20.20 -12.16 -1.18
N ILE A 187 19.31 -13.14 -1.32
CA ILE A 187 18.29 -13.49 -0.32
C ILE A 187 18.23 -15.01 -0.15
N LYS A 188 17.78 -15.47 1.02
CA LYS A 188 17.70 -16.91 1.32
C LYS A 188 16.41 -17.58 0.84
N THR A 189 15.31 -16.83 0.76
CA THR A 189 13.99 -17.31 0.36
C THR A 189 13.37 -16.32 -0.61
N VAL A 190 12.48 -16.76 -1.51
CA VAL A 190 11.75 -15.85 -2.41
C VAL A 190 10.59 -15.23 -1.62
N ALA A 191 10.92 -14.19 -0.85
CA ALA A 191 9.95 -13.43 -0.08
C ALA A 191 10.38 -11.97 0.02
N TYR A 192 9.44 -11.08 0.28
CA TYR A 192 9.70 -9.68 0.56
C TYR A 192 8.62 -9.07 1.46
N SER A 193 8.97 -8.05 2.22
CA SER A 193 8.01 -7.22 2.94
C SER A 193 7.88 -5.85 2.30
N LEU A 194 6.66 -5.34 2.30
CA LEU A 194 6.30 -4.04 1.75
C LEU A 194 5.62 -3.18 2.81
N TRP A 195 6.12 -1.97 2.94
CA TRP A 195 5.58 -0.93 3.80
C TRP A 195 5.50 0.37 3.01
N LEU A 196 4.29 0.74 2.56
CA LEU A 196 4.10 1.92 1.71
C LEU A 196 4.21 3.24 2.48
N ASN A 197 4.13 3.18 3.82
CA ASN A 197 4.04 4.33 4.71
C ASN A 197 2.72 5.13 4.51
N ASP A 198 2.52 6.22 5.27
CA ASP A 198 1.34 7.07 5.13
C ASP A 198 1.26 7.75 3.75
N LEU A 199 0.05 8.16 3.36
CA LEU A 199 -0.16 8.82 2.08
C LEU A 199 0.74 10.06 1.94
N ASP A 200 0.98 10.85 3.00
CA ASP A 200 1.80 12.09 3.00
C ASP A 200 3.31 11.85 3.04
N ALA A 201 3.74 10.63 3.35
CA ALA A 201 5.13 10.26 3.28
C ALA A 201 5.62 10.26 1.83
N SER A 202 6.80 10.84 1.63
CA SER A 202 7.51 10.79 0.35
C SER A 202 8.08 9.41 0.04
N LYS A 203 8.22 8.54 1.05
CA LYS A 203 8.89 7.25 0.93
C LYS A 203 8.25 6.16 1.79
N GLY A 204 8.25 4.96 1.23
CA GLY A 204 8.07 3.69 1.94
C GLY A 204 9.31 2.81 1.87
N ASN A 205 9.15 1.53 2.16
CA ASN A 205 10.20 0.54 2.10
C ASN A 205 9.79 -0.80 1.46
N LEU A 206 10.67 -1.33 0.61
CA LEU A 206 10.63 -2.69 0.08
C LEU A 206 11.86 -3.45 0.59
N LEU A 207 11.64 -4.62 1.17
CA LEU A 207 12.70 -5.42 1.79
C LEU A 207 12.60 -6.88 1.35
N PHE A 208 13.51 -7.30 0.47
CA PHE A 208 13.61 -8.69 0.04
C PHE A 208 14.29 -9.55 1.10
N GLY A 209 13.76 -10.76 1.33
CA GLY A 209 14.34 -11.78 2.20
C GLY A 209 14.28 -11.48 3.70
N ALA A 210 13.52 -10.47 4.12
CA ALA A 210 13.40 -10.06 5.53
C ALA A 210 12.09 -9.34 5.82
N ILE A 211 11.83 -9.12 7.10
CA ILE A 211 10.79 -8.24 7.63
C ILE A 211 11.43 -7.13 8.48
N ASP A 212 10.69 -6.08 8.80
CA ASP A 212 11.06 -5.05 9.77
C ASP A 212 9.97 -4.97 10.85
N THR A 213 10.32 -5.37 12.08
CA THR A 213 9.34 -5.48 13.17
C THR A 213 8.89 -4.14 13.73
N GLU A 214 9.53 -3.03 13.36
CA GLU A 214 9.15 -1.69 13.81
C GLU A 214 8.08 -1.04 12.92
N LYS A 215 7.81 -1.61 11.74
CA LYS A 215 6.90 -1.03 10.72
C LYS A 215 5.44 -1.44 10.85
N TYR A 216 5.12 -2.29 11.82
CA TYR A 216 3.76 -2.73 12.08
C TYR A 216 3.43 -2.73 13.57
N GLN A 217 2.13 -2.81 13.85
CA GLN A 217 1.59 -2.88 15.21
C GLN A 217 0.89 -4.22 15.42
N GLY A 218 0.98 -4.74 16.64
CA GLY A 218 0.36 -6.02 17.00
C GLY A 218 1.06 -7.21 16.35
N ASP A 219 0.31 -8.31 16.21
CA ASP A 219 0.83 -9.57 15.69
C ASP A 219 0.77 -9.61 14.15
N LEU A 220 1.83 -10.14 13.55
CA LEU A 220 1.90 -10.39 12.11
C LEU A 220 1.15 -11.68 11.76
N ALA A 221 -0.08 -11.55 11.26
CA ALA A 221 -0.96 -12.69 11.03
C ALA A 221 -0.74 -13.31 9.65
N ARG A 222 -0.45 -14.60 9.59
CA ARG A 222 -0.09 -15.36 8.38
C ARG A 222 -1.28 -16.13 7.81
N LEU A 223 -1.55 -15.92 6.52
CA LEU A 223 -2.63 -16.48 5.73
C LEU A 223 -2.05 -17.30 4.57
N ASP A 224 -2.70 -18.41 4.22
CA ASP A 224 -2.40 -19.13 2.99
C ASP A 224 -3.04 -18.42 1.79
N LEU A 225 -2.31 -18.29 0.68
CA LEU A 225 -2.83 -17.67 -0.53
C LEU A 225 -3.86 -18.57 -1.21
N LEU A 226 -4.86 -17.95 -1.83
CA LEU A 226 -5.89 -18.67 -2.58
C LEU A 226 -5.35 -19.11 -3.95
N PRO A 227 -5.60 -20.36 -4.38
CA PRO A 227 -5.23 -20.82 -5.72
C PRO A 227 -5.88 -19.97 -6.83
N SER A 228 -5.11 -19.62 -7.86
CA SER A 228 -5.57 -18.81 -9.00
C SER A 228 -5.08 -19.29 -10.37
N GLY A 229 -4.23 -20.32 -10.45
CA GLY A 229 -3.70 -20.89 -11.69
C GLY A 229 -4.68 -21.76 -12.51
N GLY A 230 -5.98 -21.45 -12.47
CA GLY A 230 -7.02 -22.21 -13.15
C GLY A 230 -7.11 -23.68 -12.69
N THR A 231 -7.18 -24.62 -13.64
CA THR A 231 -7.37 -26.06 -13.36
C THR A 231 -6.16 -26.73 -12.69
N THR A 232 -5.02 -26.05 -12.62
CA THR A 232 -3.80 -26.59 -12.00
C THR A 232 -3.79 -26.49 -10.48
N GLY A 233 -4.66 -25.67 -9.89
CA GLY A 233 -4.70 -25.41 -8.45
C GLY A 233 -3.46 -24.70 -7.90
N GLN A 234 -2.64 -24.09 -8.77
CA GLN A 234 -1.44 -23.36 -8.36
C GLN A 234 -1.79 -21.96 -7.85
N VAL A 235 -0.94 -21.42 -6.97
CA VAL A 235 -0.98 -20.02 -6.57
C VAL A 235 -0.10 -19.24 -7.55
N VAL A 236 -0.69 -18.28 -8.25
CA VAL A 236 0.03 -17.40 -9.20
C VAL A 236 -0.20 -15.91 -8.92
N GLU A 237 -1.01 -15.60 -7.92
CA GLU A 237 -1.35 -14.24 -7.50
C GLU A 237 -1.45 -14.17 -5.97
N PHE A 238 -1.37 -12.96 -5.40
CA PHE A 238 -1.44 -12.72 -3.96
C PHE A 238 -2.88 -12.57 -3.46
N ASN A 239 -3.72 -13.53 -3.82
CA ASN A 239 -5.13 -13.54 -3.48
C ASN A 239 -5.35 -13.98 -2.02
N VAL A 240 -6.04 -13.15 -1.24
CA VAL A 240 -6.44 -13.41 0.15
C VAL A 240 -7.96 -13.41 0.32
N PRO A 241 -8.49 -14.17 1.29
CA PRO A 241 -9.92 -14.14 1.59
C PRO A 241 -10.27 -12.92 2.44
N LEU A 242 -10.88 -11.90 1.84
CA LEU A 242 -11.52 -10.77 2.54
C LEU A 242 -12.90 -11.22 3.01
N THR A 243 -13.10 -11.28 4.32
CA THR A 243 -14.28 -11.93 4.95
C THR A 243 -15.26 -10.96 5.59
N SER A 244 -14.86 -9.72 5.85
CA SER A 244 -15.74 -8.67 6.38
C SER A 244 -15.22 -7.29 6.04
N VAL A 245 -16.14 -6.34 5.82
CA VAL A 245 -15.83 -4.91 5.81
C VAL A 245 -16.87 -4.20 6.69
N SER A 246 -16.40 -3.30 7.55
CA SER A 246 -17.27 -2.51 8.45
C SER A 246 -16.84 -1.05 8.47
N GLY A 247 -17.78 -0.12 8.53
CA GLY A 247 -17.53 1.32 8.70
C GLY A 247 -17.66 1.72 10.17
N TYR A 248 -16.79 2.59 10.63
CA TYR A 248 -16.81 3.16 11.98
C TYR A 248 -16.65 4.67 11.92
N SER A 249 -17.42 5.40 12.72
CA SER A 249 -17.26 6.84 12.88
C SER A 249 -17.69 7.29 14.28
N SER A 250 -17.69 8.59 14.53
CA SER A 250 -18.20 9.16 15.78
C SER A 250 -19.70 8.94 16.02
N SER A 251 -20.47 8.65 14.97
CA SER A 251 -21.93 8.46 15.09
C SER A 251 -22.37 7.01 15.26
N GLY A 252 -21.50 6.04 14.99
CA GLY A 252 -21.86 4.63 15.07
C GLY A 252 -20.91 3.71 14.30
N SER A 253 -21.39 2.50 14.03
CA SER A 253 -20.68 1.50 13.25
C SER A 253 -21.64 0.62 12.47
N ASP A 254 -21.26 0.25 11.26
CA ASP A 254 -22.03 -0.60 10.37
C ASP A 254 -21.17 -1.73 9.82
N SER A 255 -21.76 -2.92 9.68
CA SER A 255 -21.12 -4.03 8.97
C SER A 255 -21.80 -4.21 7.62
N PHE A 256 -21.00 -4.31 6.56
CA PHE A 256 -21.52 -4.45 5.21
C PHE A 256 -21.69 -5.92 4.83
N SER A 257 -22.70 -6.19 4.02
CA SER A 257 -22.94 -7.51 3.46
C SER A 257 -22.54 -7.56 1.98
N SER A 258 -22.11 -8.73 1.51
CA SER A 258 -21.87 -8.98 0.09
C SER A 258 -22.19 -10.43 -0.22
N SER A 259 -22.83 -10.64 -1.36
CA SER A 259 -23.00 -11.96 -1.97
C SER A 259 -21.67 -12.58 -2.41
N SER A 260 -20.60 -11.77 -2.50
CA SER A 260 -19.27 -12.21 -2.89
C SER A 260 -18.39 -12.59 -1.69
N PHE A 261 -18.89 -12.58 -0.45
CA PHE A 261 -18.09 -13.03 0.69
C PHE A 261 -17.95 -14.56 0.75
N PRO A 262 -16.74 -15.10 1.08
CA PRO A 262 -15.47 -14.39 1.19
C PRO A 262 -14.99 -13.87 -0.18
N ILE A 263 -14.60 -12.61 -0.24
CA ILE A 263 -14.15 -11.93 -1.46
C ILE A 263 -12.70 -12.34 -1.71
N THR A 264 -12.42 -12.91 -2.88
CA THR A 264 -11.05 -13.09 -3.37
C THR A 264 -10.44 -11.72 -3.69
N ALA A 265 -9.52 -11.26 -2.86
CA ALA A 265 -8.89 -9.94 -2.99
C ALA A 265 -7.38 -10.07 -3.26
N LEU A 266 -6.90 -9.47 -4.34
CA LEU A 266 -5.49 -9.34 -4.68
C LEU A 266 -4.87 -8.15 -3.93
N LEU A 267 -3.74 -8.37 -3.26
CA LEU A 267 -2.94 -7.32 -2.64
C LEU A 267 -1.97 -6.74 -3.67
N ASP A 268 -2.27 -5.55 -4.21
CA ASP A 268 -1.67 -5.04 -5.44
C ASP A 268 -1.07 -3.62 -5.31
N SER A 269 0.25 -3.49 -5.23
CA SER A 269 0.93 -2.18 -5.21
C SER A 269 0.98 -1.49 -6.58
N GLY A 270 0.61 -2.20 -7.66
CA GLY A 270 0.52 -1.66 -9.01
C GLY A 270 -0.75 -0.83 -9.25
N THR A 271 -1.73 -0.92 -8.35
CA THR A 271 -3.02 -0.25 -8.47
C THR A 271 -3.20 0.84 -7.42
N THR A 272 -3.52 2.07 -7.85
CA THR A 272 -3.68 3.23 -6.95
C THR A 272 -4.85 3.10 -5.97
N LEU A 273 -6.00 2.60 -6.46
CA LEU A 273 -7.28 2.54 -5.73
C LEU A 273 -7.65 1.09 -5.41
N SER A 274 -8.57 0.90 -4.48
CA SER A 274 -9.12 -0.41 -4.17
C SER A 274 -10.43 -0.61 -4.93
N TYR A 275 -10.62 -1.77 -5.53
CA TYR A 275 -11.78 -2.12 -6.36
C TYR A 275 -12.48 -3.34 -5.77
N LEU A 276 -13.72 -3.15 -5.31
CA LEU A 276 -14.51 -4.16 -4.61
C LEU A 276 -15.78 -4.52 -5.39
N PRO A 277 -16.51 -5.60 -5.00
CA PRO A 277 -17.81 -5.91 -5.59
C PRO A 277 -18.77 -4.73 -5.52
N GLN A 278 -19.65 -4.63 -6.52
CA GLN A 278 -20.58 -3.51 -6.62
C GLN A 278 -21.55 -3.44 -5.43
N ASP A 279 -22.01 -4.57 -4.91
CA ASP A 279 -23.00 -4.63 -3.82
C ASP A 279 -22.48 -4.06 -2.50
N ILE A 280 -21.24 -4.40 -2.12
CA ILE A 280 -20.57 -3.86 -0.93
C ILE A 280 -20.09 -2.43 -1.15
N THR A 281 -19.57 -2.13 -2.35
CA THR A 281 -19.09 -0.78 -2.66
C THR A 281 -20.23 0.24 -2.61
N GLN A 282 -21.43 -0.11 -3.09
CA GLN A 282 -22.57 0.79 -3.00
C GLN A 282 -22.97 1.08 -1.55
N GLN A 283 -22.89 0.09 -0.65
CA GLN A 283 -23.11 0.30 0.78
C GLN A 283 -22.06 1.26 1.37
N ILE A 284 -20.78 1.04 1.06
CA ILE A 284 -19.68 1.92 1.49
C ILE A 284 -19.88 3.35 0.96
N TRP A 285 -20.26 3.52 -0.30
CA TRP A 285 -20.52 4.83 -0.90
C TRP A 285 -21.71 5.53 -0.23
N ASN A 286 -22.78 4.81 0.07
CA ASN A 286 -23.92 5.36 0.80
C ASN A 286 -23.54 5.77 2.23
N GLU A 287 -22.75 4.95 2.92
CA GLU A 287 -22.24 5.22 4.27
C GLU A 287 -21.49 6.54 4.31
N VAL A 288 -20.47 6.70 3.46
CA VAL A 288 -19.62 7.89 3.45
C VAL A 288 -20.26 9.08 2.72
N GLY A 289 -21.30 8.86 1.93
CA GLY A 289 -21.91 9.88 1.08
C GLY A 289 -21.09 10.19 -0.19
N ALA A 290 -20.40 9.20 -0.74
CA ALA A 290 -19.68 9.32 -2.01
C ALA A 290 -20.65 9.38 -3.20
N ALA A 291 -20.29 10.14 -4.22
CA ALA A 291 -21.06 10.28 -5.45
C ALA A 291 -20.23 9.84 -6.65
N TYR A 292 -20.80 9.01 -7.53
CA TYR A 292 -20.12 8.60 -8.75
C TYR A 292 -20.09 9.73 -9.79
N SER A 293 -18.90 10.12 -10.22
CA SER A 293 -18.70 11.13 -11.27
C SER A 293 -18.50 10.43 -12.62
N GLN A 294 -19.52 10.47 -13.48
CA GLN A 294 -19.43 9.88 -14.82
C GLN A 294 -18.31 10.50 -15.67
N GLY A 295 -18.04 11.81 -15.50
CA GLY A 295 -16.99 12.50 -16.25
C GLY A 295 -15.57 12.09 -15.85
N LEU A 296 -15.39 11.57 -14.63
CA LEU A 296 -14.10 11.11 -14.12
C LEU A 296 -13.98 9.58 -14.09
N GLY A 297 -15.11 8.87 -14.22
CA GLY A 297 -15.15 7.41 -14.09
C GLY A 297 -14.89 6.90 -12.67
N VAL A 298 -15.02 7.74 -11.65
CA VAL A 298 -14.73 7.40 -10.24
C VAL A 298 -15.75 8.01 -9.28
N ALA A 299 -15.92 7.38 -8.13
CA ALA A 299 -16.60 7.96 -6.99
C ALA A 299 -15.75 9.02 -6.31
N VAL A 300 -16.39 10.13 -5.97
CA VAL A 300 -15.78 11.31 -5.34
C VAL A 300 -16.49 11.66 -4.03
N VAL A 301 -15.74 12.27 -3.13
CA VAL A 301 -16.21 12.86 -1.87
C VAL A 301 -15.67 14.28 -1.74
N PRO A 302 -16.25 15.14 -0.86
CA PRO A 302 -15.64 16.41 -0.53
C PRO A 302 -14.23 16.21 0.04
N CYS A 303 -13.26 16.99 -0.43
CA CYS A 303 -11.88 16.87 0.07
C CYS A 303 -11.75 17.09 1.59
N THR A 304 -12.69 17.83 2.20
CA THR A 304 -12.72 18.02 3.66
C THR A 304 -12.92 16.72 4.44
N TYR A 305 -13.42 15.66 3.81
CA TYR A 305 -13.62 14.36 4.45
C TYR A 305 -12.30 13.67 4.82
N ALA A 306 -11.16 14.10 4.26
CA ALA A 306 -9.84 13.63 4.68
C ALA A 306 -9.59 13.87 6.19
N THR A 307 -10.25 14.87 6.78
CA THR A 307 -10.13 15.19 8.22
C THR A 307 -11.06 14.37 9.12
N SER A 308 -11.95 13.55 8.53
CA SER A 308 -12.87 12.70 9.28
C SER A 308 -12.09 11.66 10.08
N LYS A 309 -12.56 11.36 11.30
CA LYS A 309 -12.01 10.27 12.13
C LYS A 309 -12.65 8.92 11.84
N GLY A 310 -13.56 8.86 10.87
CA GLY A 310 -14.11 7.61 10.40
C GLY A 310 -13.05 6.74 9.72
N TYR A 311 -13.28 5.43 9.71
CA TYR A 311 -12.41 4.46 9.05
C TYR A 311 -13.21 3.22 8.64
N PHE A 312 -12.66 2.48 7.68
CA PHE A 312 -13.18 1.20 7.25
C PHE A 312 -12.28 0.07 7.74
N SER A 313 -12.85 -0.93 8.41
CA SER A 313 -12.14 -2.09 8.92
C SER A 313 -12.33 -3.29 8.00
N PHE A 314 -11.23 -3.79 7.42
CA PHE A 314 -11.18 -4.95 6.52
C PHE A 314 -10.69 -6.17 7.30
N GLY A 315 -11.49 -7.22 7.35
CA GLY A 315 -11.16 -8.47 8.06
C GLY A 315 -10.85 -9.62 7.11
N PHE A 316 -9.72 -10.30 7.31
CA PHE A 316 -9.24 -11.37 6.45
C PHE A 316 -9.26 -12.72 7.16
N GLY A 317 -9.53 -13.82 6.45
CA GLY A 317 -9.42 -15.17 7.01
C GLY A 317 -10.38 -15.48 8.19
N GLY A 318 -11.51 -14.77 8.27
CA GLY A 318 -12.56 -14.98 9.27
C GLY A 318 -12.31 -14.27 10.60
N SER A 319 -13.07 -14.66 11.64
CA SER A 319 -13.10 -13.93 12.92
C SER A 319 -11.80 -13.92 13.71
N GLN A 320 -10.89 -14.87 13.43
CA GLN A 320 -9.58 -14.98 14.07
C GLN A 320 -8.44 -14.39 13.24
N GLY A 321 -8.73 -13.91 12.02
CA GLY A 321 -7.70 -13.32 11.17
C GLY A 321 -7.55 -11.81 11.37
N PRO A 322 -6.59 -11.20 10.67
CA PRO A 322 -6.22 -9.81 10.91
C PRO A 322 -7.33 -8.86 10.46
N ARG A 323 -7.40 -7.71 11.14
CA ARG A 323 -8.21 -6.57 10.75
C ARG A 323 -7.30 -5.38 10.43
N ILE A 324 -7.53 -4.75 9.29
CA ILE A 324 -6.82 -3.55 8.85
C ILE A 324 -7.81 -2.40 8.80
N ASN A 325 -7.54 -1.36 9.58
CA ASN A 325 -8.35 -0.16 9.62
C ASN A 325 -7.74 0.86 8.66
N VAL A 326 -8.51 1.26 7.64
CA VAL A 326 -8.13 2.26 6.64
C VAL A 326 -8.86 3.55 6.95
N THR A 327 -8.12 4.58 7.33
CA THR A 327 -8.64 5.88 7.75
C THR A 327 -8.98 6.77 6.54
N MET A 328 -9.80 7.80 6.76
CA MET A 328 -10.28 8.65 5.67
C MET A 328 -9.18 9.49 5.00
N ASP A 329 -8.12 9.86 5.70
CA ASP A 329 -6.94 10.51 5.14
C ASP A 329 -6.18 9.61 4.13
N GLU A 330 -6.31 8.29 4.25
CA GLU A 330 -5.77 7.33 3.29
C GLU A 330 -6.72 7.09 2.08
N LEU A 331 -8.01 7.41 2.23
CA LEU A 331 -9.07 7.17 1.26
C LEU A 331 -9.57 8.43 0.53
N VAL A 332 -9.10 9.63 0.88
CA VAL A 332 -9.50 10.87 0.23
C VAL A 332 -8.32 11.42 -0.55
N LEU A 333 -8.28 11.13 -1.85
CA LEU A 333 -7.17 11.45 -2.72
C LEU A 333 -7.46 12.75 -3.47
N GLU A 334 -6.60 13.75 -3.27
CA GLU A 334 -6.74 15.06 -3.90
C GLU A 334 -6.62 14.99 -5.42
N GLN A 335 -7.54 15.67 -6.11
CA GLN A 335 -7.49 15.88 -7.56
C GLN A 335 -7.63 17.37 -7.87
N ALA A 336 -6.63 17.93 -8.53
CA ALA A 336 -6.60 19.37 -8.81
C ALA A 336 -7.71 19.78 -9.79
N GLY A 337 -8.43 20.86 -9.47
CA GLY A 337 -9.35 21.53 -10.40
C GLY A 337 -10.71 20.86 -10.62
N VAL A 338 -11.04 19.84 -9.82
CA VAL A 338 -12.32 19.11 -9.93
C VAL A 338 -13.27 19.54 -8.81
N THR A 339 -14.55 19.72 -9.16
CA THR A 339 -15.61 19.99 -8.18
C THR A 339 -16.76 18.99 -8.30
N ILE A 340 -17.48 18.78 -7.21
CA ILE A 340 -18.65 17.91 -7.18
C ILE A 340 -19.78 18.61 -7.95
N SER A 341 -20.37 17.91 -8.93
CA SER A 341 -21.36 18.48 -9.85
C SER A 341 -22.81 18.37 -9.37
N THR A 342 -23.09 17.45 -8.44
CA THR A 342 -24.45 17.09 -8.00
C THR A 342 -24.53 16.87 -6.48
N GLY A 343 -25.75 16.78 -5.94
CA GLY A 343 -25.97 16.47 -4.53
C GLY A 343 -25.65 17.61 -3.56
N ARG A 344 -25.59 17.28 -2.27
CA ARG A 344 -25.45 18.25 -1.16
C ARG A 344 -24.12 19.02 -1.13
N HIS A 345 -23.11 18.52 -1.85
CA HIS A 345 -21.78 19.10 -1.91
C HIS A 345 -21.47 19.76 -3.27
N LYS A 346 -22.50 20.13 -4.02
CA LYS A 346 -22.31 20.78 -5.32
C LYS A 346 -21.38 22.00 -5.20
N ASN A 347 -20.44 22.13 -6.14
CA ASN A 347 -19.42 23.18 -6.22
C ASN A 347 -18.33 23.16 -5.15
N THR A 348 -18.19 22.09 -4.35
CA THR A 348 -17.02 21.93 -3.47
C THR A 348 -15.89 21.18 -4.18
N PRO A 349 -14.62 21.37 -3.78
CA PRO A 349 -13.51 20.55 -4.25
C PRO A 349 -13.82 19.06 -4.11
N ALA A 350 -13.65 18.32 -5.21
CA ALA A 350 -13.87 16.89 -5.26
C ALA A 350 -12.54 16.16 -5.12
N CYS A 351 -12.53 15.16 -4.25
CA CYS A 351 -11.43 14.23 -4.09
C CYS A 351 -11.89 12.84 -4.49
N THR A 352 -11.02 12.08 -5.15
CA THR A 352 -11.29 10.68 -5.48
C THR A 352 -11.40 9.88 -4.20
N PHE A 353 -12.46 9.10 -4.07
CA PHE A 353 -12.62 8.20 -2.95
C PHE A 353 -11.82 6.90 -3.19
N GLY A 354 -11.10 6.41 -2.19
CA GLY A 354 -10.11 5.33 -2.34
C GLY A 354 -10.70 3.95 -2.65
N ILE A 355 -12.02 3.78 -2.50
CA ILE A 355 -12.74 2.52 -2.74
C ILE A 355 -13.71 2.71 -3.91
N GLN A 356 -13.49 1.96 -4.97
CA GLN A 356 -14.24 2.00 -6.22
C GLN A 356 -14.96 0.67 -6.49
N ALA A 357 -16.01 0.73 -7.30
CA ALA A 357 -16.71 -0.48 -7.70
C ALA A 357 -15.98 -1.07 -8.91
N GLN A 358 -15.57 -2.33 -8.84
CA GLN A 358 -15.06 -3.02 -10.02
C GLN A 358 -16.26 -3.34 -10.93
N PRO A 359 -16.26 -2.89 -12.20
CA PRO A 359 -17.29 -3.31 -13.14
C PRO A 359 -17.16 -4.83 -13.35
N ALA A 360 -18.29 -5.54 -13.29
CA ALA A 360 -18.32 -6.94 -13.68
C ALA A 360 -17.85 -7.06 -15.13
N SER A 361 -17.05 -8.09 -15.42
CA SER A 361 -16.70 -8.42 -16.81
C SER A 361 -17.98 -8.71 -17.61
N SER A 362 -17.87 -8.65 -18.94
CA SER A 362 -19.00 -8.95 -19.84
C SER A 362 -19.55 -10.38 -19.72
N ASP A 363 -18.77 -11.32 -19.17
CA ASP A 363 -19.20 -12.69 -18.90
C ASP A 363 -19.56 -12.93 -17.42
N GLY A 364 -19.54 -11.88 -16.60
CA GLY A 364 -19.83 -11.95 -15.16
C GLY A 364 -18.70 -12.56 -14.32
N SER A 365 -17.57 -12.95 -14.90
CA SER A 365 -16.40 -13.47 -14.19
C SER A 365 -15.41 -12.38 -13.77
N VAL A 366 -15.17 -12.25 -12.46
CA VAL A 366 -14.06 -11.48 -11.92
C VAL A 366 -13.09 -12.48 -11.31
N SER A 367 -11.84 -12.52 -11.79
CA SER A 367 -10.81 -13.41 -11.26
C SER A 367 -10.47 -13.06 -9.81
N SER A 368 -10.27 -11.75 -9.55
CA SER A 368 -10.04 -11.17 -8.23
C SER A 368 -10.47 -9.71 -8.17
N TYR A 369 -10.82 -9.25 -6.97
CA TYR A 369 -10.98 -7.84 -6.62
C TYR A 369 -9.64 -7.26 -6.15
N LEU A 370 -9.44 -5.95 -6.22
CA LEU A 370 -8.14 -5.33 -5.98
C LEU A 370 -8.13 -4.56 -4.66
N LEU A 371 -7.12 -4.80 -3.83
CA LEU A 371 -6.77 -3.94 -2.71
C LEU A 371 -5.46 -3.22 -3.05
N GLY A 372 -5.62 -2.01 -3.61
CA GLY A 372 -4.53 -1.19 -4.09
C GLY A 372 -3.83 -0.38 -3.00
N ASP A 373 -3.04 0.61 -3.41
CA ASP A 373 -2.30 1.51 -2.52
C ASP A 373 -3.20 2.18 -1.48
N SER A 374 -4.45 2.53 -1.84
CA SER A 374 -5.43 3.10 -0.90
C SER A 374 -5.75 2.23 0.30
N PHE A 375 -5.59 0.92 0.19
CA PHE A 375 -5.64 -0.03 1.30
C PHE A 375 -4.23 -0.31 1.86
N MET A 376 -3.28 -0.59 0.97
CA MET A 376 -1.97 -1.12 1.34
C MET A 376 -1.14 -0.18 2.21
N ARG A 377 -1.34 1.14 2.12
CA ARG A 377 -0.71 2.10 3.05
C ARG A 377 -1.04 1.85 4.52
N SER A 378 -2.23 1.35 4.80
CA SER A 378 -2.69 0.99 6.16
C SER A 378 -2.21 -0.38 6.64
N ALA A 379 -1.49 -1.12 5.81
CA ALA A 379 -1.00 -2.46 6.12
C ALA A 379 0.53 -2.56 5.99
N TYR A 380 1.11 -3.42 6.82
CA TYR A 380 2.42 -4.00 6.57
C TYR A 380 2.22 -5.41 6.04
N VAL A 381 2.77 -5.70 4.86
CA VAL A 381 2.50 -6.95 4.14
C VAL A 381 3.80 -7.68 3.85
N VAL A 382 3.84 -8.98 4.15
CA VAL A 382 4.96 -9.87 3.82
C VAL A 382 4.49 -10.92 2.83
N TYR A 383 5.05 -10.90 1.64
CA TYR A 383 4.77 -11.83 0.55
C TYR A 383 5.81 -12.95 0.58
N ASP A 384 5.37 -14.19 0.81
CA ASP A 384 6.23 -15.38 0.86
C ASP A 384 5.86 -16.33 -0.28
N LEU A 385 6.49 -16.11 -1.44
CA LEU A 385 6.25 -16.85 -2.67
C LEU A 385 6.76 -18.28 -2.56
N GLU A 386 7.76 -18.53 -1.71
CA GLU A 386 8.33 -19.86 -1.50
C GLU A 386 7.33 -20.78 -0.75
N ASN A 387 6.57 -20.22 0.19
CA ASN A 387 5.60 -20.98 1.00
C ASN A 387 4.13 -20.77 0.59
N ASN A 388 3.85 -19.95 -0.43
CA ASN A 388 2.50 -19.56 -0.86
C ASN A 388 1.66 -18.93 0.25
N GLN A 389 2.29 -18.01 0.97
CA GLN A 389 1.70 -17.36 2.14
C GLN A 389 1.88 -15.85 2.06
N VAL A 390 0.98 -15.15 2.73
CA VAL A 390 1.17 -13.74 3.04
C VAL A 390 1.03 -13.56 4.55
N ALA A 391 1.71 -12.56 5.12
CA ALA A 391 1.40 -12.10 6.45
C ALA A 391 1.06 -10.62 6.47
N ILE A 392 0.04 -10.25 7.25
CA ILE A 392 -0.55 -8.91 7.26
C ILE A 392 -0.67 -8.44 8.71
N ALA A 393 -0.27 -7.20 8.96
CA ALA A 393 -0.50 -6.49 10.21
C ALA A 393 -0.88 -5.02 9.95
N PRO A 394 -1.55 -4.34 10.89
CA PRO A 394 -1.72 -2.89 10.81
C PRO A 394 -0.37 -2.18 10.70
N THR A 395 -0.27 -1.21 9.80
CA THR A 395 0.92 -0.38 9.66
C THR A 395 1.22 0.41 10.94
N ASN A 396 2.50 0.71 11.17
CA ASN A 396 2.93 1.72 12.11
C ASN A 396 3.31 3.00 11.36
N PHE A 397 2.35 3.91 11.16
CA PHE A 397 2.58 5.19 10.47
C PHE A 397 3.65 6.07 11.14
N ASN A 398 3.88 5.90 12.45
CA ASN A 398 4.84 6.70 13.21
C ASN A 398 6.21 6.01 13.37
N ALA A 399 6.49 4.97 12.57
CA ALA A 399 7.68 4.16 12.71
C ALA A 399 8.97 4.91 12.32
N SER A 400 9.67 5.44 13.31
CA SER A 400 11.00 6.05 13.16
C SER A 400 12.16 5.06 13.34
N ALA A 401 11.94 3.99 14.10
CA ALA A 401 12.92 2.91 14.30
C ALA A 401 12.86 1.87 13.18
N SER A 402 13.87 1.00 13.13
CA SER A 402 13.92 -0.16 12.22
C SER A 402 14.59 -1.33 12.93
N ASN A 403 14.00 -2.51 12.81
CA ASN A 403 14.54 -3.78 13.29
C ASN A 403 14.33 -4.87 12.22
N VAL A 404 15.30 -4.96 11.32
CA VAL A 404 15.27 -5.90 10.20
C VAL A 404 15.61 -7.32 10.65
N VAL A 405 14.66 -8.24 10.45
CA VAL A 405 14.79 -9.67 10.76
C VAL A 405 14.75 -10.48 9.45
N PRO A 406 15.89 -11.06 9.01
CA PRO A 406 15.93 -11.87 7.81
C PRO A 406 15.32 -13.25 8.01
N PHE A 407 14.81 -13.84 6.93
CA PHE A 407 14.40 -15.24 6.92
C PHE A 407 15.62 -16.13 7.24
N PRO A 408 15.47 -17.14 8.12
CA PRO A 408 16.63 -17.93 8.57
C PRO A 408 17.18 -18.86 7.48
N SER A 409 16.33 -19.40 6.59
CA SER A 409 16.67 -20.29 5.48
C SER A 409 15.62 -20.21 4.36
N LYS A 410 15.90 -20.87 3.22
CA LYS A 410 14.91 -21.10 2.15
C LYS A 410 13.73 -21.90 2.71
N GLY A 411 12.50 -21.47 2.40
CA GLY A 411 11.26 -22.13 2.85
C GLY A 411 11.00 -22.03 4.35
N ALA A 412 11.76 -21.21 5.08
CA ALA A 412 11.45 -20.93 6.48
C ALA A 412 10.14 -20.14 6.60
N THR A 413 9.40 -20.36 7.69
CA THR A 413 8.22 -19.56 8.02
C THR A 413 8.57 -18.08 8.15
N ILE A 414 7.62 -17.21 7.75
CA ILE A 414 7.71 -15.75 7.93
C ILE A 414 8.09 -15.43 9.39
N PRO A 415 9.21 -14.71 9.64
CA PRO A 415 9.64 -14.37 11.00
C PRO A 415 8.56 -13.63 11.78
N SER A 416 8.48 -13.88 13.09
CA SER A 416 7.53 -13.22 14.00
C SER A 416 6.05 -13.30 13.59
N SER A 417 5.67 -14.29 12.78
CA SER A 417 4.29 -14.45 12.29
C SER A 417 3.52 -15.57 12.99
N THR A 418 2.21 -15.39 13.11
CA THR A 418 1.27 -16.36 13.70
C THR A 418 0.28 -16.85 12.64
N PRO A 419 0.12 -18.16 12.41
CA PRO A 419 -0.85 -18.66 11.44
C PRO A 419 -2.29 -18.35 11.87
N VAL A 420 -3.14 -17.96 10.92
CA VAL A 420 -4.58 -17.82 11.13
C VAL A 420 -5.27 -19.17 10.88
N PRO A 421 -5.83 -19.84 11.90
CA PRO A 421 -6.46 -21.15 11.72
C PRO A 421 -7.71 -21.06 10.84
N GLY A 422 -7.80 -21.91 9.82
CA GLY A 422 -9.02 -22.05 9.02
C GLY A 422 -9.33 -20.89 8.07
N ALA A 423 -8.37 -20.01 7.79
CA ALA A 423 -8.55 -18.83 6.95
C ALA A 423 -9.16 -19.12 5.56
N ASN A 424 -8.81 -20.27 4.97
CA ASN A 424 -9.28 -20.68 3.64
C ASN A 424 -10.57 -21.52 3.66
N THR A 425 -11.05 -21.91 4.86
CA THR A 425 -12.29 -22.69 5.05
C THR A 425 -13.37 -21.91 5.78
N THR A 426 -13.08 -20.68 6.22
CA THR A 426 -14.07 -19.80 6.85
C THR A 426 -15.13 -19.38 5.84
N THR A 427 -16.27 -20.05 5.91
CA THR A 427 -17.54 -19.50 5.45
C THR A 427 -17.86 -18.28 6.30
N SER A 428 -18.23 -17.17 5.67
CA SER A 428 -18.81 -16.06 6.42
C SER A 428 -20.01 -16.59 7.21
N GLY A 429 -20.03 -16.36 8.52
CA GLY A 429 -21.27 -16.51 9.28
C GLY A 429 -22.28 -15.60 8.60
N GLY A 430 -23.32 -16.20 8.01
CA GLY A 430 -24.25 -15.52 7.11
C GLY A 430 -24.69 -14.17 7.65
N GLY A 431 -24.07 -13.11 7.15
CA GLY A 431 -24.57 -11.76 7.32
C GLY A 431 -25.86 -11.68 6.51
N SER A 432 -26.98 -11.55 7.21
CA SER A 432 -28.29 -11.28 6.62
C SER A 432 -28.13 -10.30 5.44
N SER A 433 -28.80 -10.60 4.32
CA SER A 433 -28.80 -9.79 3.08
C SER A 433 -29.55 -8.45 3.25
N GLY A 434 -29.34 -7.78 4.38
CA GLY A 434 -29.95 -6.51 4.73
C GLY A 434 -29.07 -5.35 4.32
N THR A 435 -29.70 -4.29 3.81
CA THR A 435 -29.09 -2.97 3.76
C THR A 435 -28.68 -2.56 5.18
N PRO A 436 -27.45 -2.07 5.41
CA PRO A 436 -27.00 -1.58 6.71
C PRO A 436 -27.83 -0.38 7.17
N GLY A 437 -27.79 -0.09 8.47
CA GLY A 437 -28.53 1.04 9.07
C GLY A 437 -27.94 2.40 8.70
N TYR A 438 -26.65 2.42 8.34
CA TYR A 438 -25.84 3.62 8.09
C TYR A 438 -25.72 4.51 9.34
N ASP A 439 -25.59 3.88 10.50
CA ASP A 439 -25.43 4.53 11.80
C ASP A 439 -24.11 5.33 11.86
N ALA A 440 -23.06 4.91 11.15
CA ALA A 440 -21.79 5.62 11.06
C ALA A 440 -21.82 6.82 10.08
N SER A 441 -22.88 7.01 9.30
CA SER A 441 -22.85 7.87 8.12
C SER A 441 -22.66 9.35 8.47
N SER A 442 -23.39 9.83 9.49
CA SER A 442 -23.30 11.23 9.90
C SER A 442 -21.91 11.60 10.44
N GLY A 443 -21.21 10.68 11.11
CA GLY A 443 -19.86 10.91 11.61
C GLY A 443 -18.81 10.96 10.48
N PHE A 444 -18.96 10.16 9.42
CA PHE A 444 -18.13 10.30 8.21
C PHE A 444 -18.28 11.67 7.56
N GLN A 445 -19.51 12.17 7.52
CA GLN A 445 -19.88 13.39 6.81
C GLN A 445 -19.76 14.67 7.65
N SER A 446 -19.52 14.54 8.96
CA SER A 446 -19.32 15.67 9.87
C SER A 446 -17.93 16.29 9.67
N GLN A 447 -17.86 17.60 9.48
CA GLN A 447 -16.59 18.31 9.56
C GLN A 447 -16.20 18.42 11.05
N SER A 448 -14.94 18.09 11.37
CA SER A 448 -14.38 18.29 12.70
C SER A 448 -14.24 19.80 12.98
N GLY A 449 -15.35 20.44 13.35
CA GLY A 449 -15.40 21.89 13.58
C GLY A 449 -16.75 22.47 14.00
N GLU A 450 -17.87 21.77 13.78
CA GLU A 450 -19.16 22.19 14.34
C GLU A 450 -19.49 21.40 15.59
N SER A 451 -19.00 21.88 16.74
CA SER A 451 -19.61 21.57 18.03
C SER A 451 -21.07 22.01 17.97
N GLY A 452 -21.96 21.04 17.74
CA GLY A 452 -23.39 21.25 17.66
C GLY A 452 -23.92 21.90 18.93
N ALA A 453 -24.58 23.05 18.78
CA ALA A 453 -25.62 23.44 19.71
C ALA A 453 -26.70 22.35 19.63
N ALA A 454 -26.76 21.50 20.65
CA ALA A 454 -27.81 20.51 20.79
C ALA A 454 -29.17 21.22 20.77
N ALA A 455 -29.93 21.04 19.68
CA ALA A 455 -31.35 21.36 19.67
C ALA A 455 -32.05 20.34 20.56
N ILE A 456 -32.26 20.70 21.83
CA ILE A 456 -33.12 19.96 22.74
C ILE A 456 -34.54 20.07 22.18
N GLY A 457 -35.05 18.97 21.62
CA GLY A 457 -36.45 18.83 21.27
C GLY A 457 -37.30 18.79 22.54
N LEU A 458 -37.99 19.90 22.85
CA LEU A 458 -39.06 19.88 23.84
C LEU A 458 -40.34 19.35 23.19
N SER A 459 -40.73 18.14 23.58
CA SER A 459 -42.10 17.64 23.46
C SER A 459 -42.99 18.27 24.56
N ALA A 460 -44.26 18.43 24.19
CA ALA A 460 -45.30 19.24 24.82
C ALA A 460 -45.55 19.04 26.33
N LEU A 461 -45.96 20.11 27.03
CA LEU A 461 -47.09 20.12 27.99
C LEU A 461 -47.33 21.54 28.59
N GLY A 462 -48.58 22.01 28.49
CA GLY A 462 -49.25 22.83 29.52
C GLY A 462 -48.87 24.32 29.64
N LEU A 463 -49.58 25.18 28.90
CA LEU A 463 -49.72 26.60 29.25
C LEU A 463 -50.55 26.73 30.54
N VAL A 464 -49.89 27.03 31.66
CA VAL A 464 -50.53 27.59 32.85
C VAL A 464 -49.99 29.01 33.03
N ALA A 465 -50.86 29.97 32.77
CA ALA A 465 -50.61 31.38 33.06
C ALA A 465 -50.67 31.60 34.57
N ILE A 466 -49.57 32.08 35.17
CA ILE A 466 -49.59 32.71 36.48
C ILE A 466 -48.89 34.05 36.37
N SER A 467 -49.68 35.09 36.61
CA SER A 467 -49.27 36.47 36.83
C SER A 467 -48.49 36.61 38.12
N MET A 468 -47.38 37.36 38.09
CA MET A 468 -46.99 38.15 39.25
C MET A 468 -46.14 39.35 38.84
N SER A 469 -46.70 40.51 39.17
CA SER A 469 -46.18 41.86 39.07
C SER A 469 -45.27 42.21 40.25
N THR A 470 -44.16 42.91 39.99
CA THR A 470 -43.53 43.97 40.83
C THR A 470 -42.29 44.51 40.07
N PHE A 471 -42.32 45.69 39.46
CA PHE A 471 -41.87 46.99 40.01
C PHE A 471 -40.46 47.00 40.64
N PHE A 472 -39.49 47.69 40.00
CA PHE A 472 -38.68 48.76 40.60
C PHE A 472 -37.91 49.60 39.55
N THR A 473 -38.42 50.81 39.39
CA THR A 473 -37.89 52.16 39.09
C THR A 473 -36.36 52.40 39.05
N VAL A 474 -35.90 52.95 37.91
CA VAL A 474 -35.06 54.16 37.63
C VAL A 474 -33.74 54.43 38.40
N ILE A 475 -32.68 54.75 37.64
CA ILE A 475 -31.77 55.95 37.67
C ILE A 475 -30.69 55.68 36.58
N ALA A 476 -30.67 56.31 35.40
CA ALA A 476 -30.31 57.69 35.01
C ALA A 476 -28.82 58.07 35.19
N THR A 477 -28.08 58.20 34.06
CA THR A 477 -27.16 59.30 33.61
C THR A 477 -26.16 58.74 32.57
N LEU A 478 -26.20 59.11 31.28
CA LEU A 478 -25.70 60.32 30.60
C LEU A 478 -24.19 60.57 30.77
N THR A 479 -23.41 60.21 29.75
CA THR A 479 -22.79 61.15 28.78
C THR A 479 -22.61 60.45 27.44
#